data_AF-A0A832HVZ6-F1
#
_entry.id   AF-A0A832HVZ6-F1
#
_cell.length_a   1.000
_cell.length_b   1.000
_cell.length_c   1.000
_cell.angle_alpha   90.00
_cell.angle_beta   90.00
_cell.angle_gamma   90.00
#
_symmetry.space_group_name_H-M   'P 1'
#
loop_
_entity.id
_entity.type
_entity.pdbx_description
1 polymer ?
#
loop_
_entity_poly.entity_id
_entity_poly.type
_entity_poly.pdbx_seq_one_letter_code
_entity_poly.pdbx_strand_id
1 'polypeptide(L)'
;MLSHPESRPIMPPLKNFKRFDARPILARGEKPLPAILAAAQSLKPGQGLLVIAPFLPAPLIELFRSEGWLSETKSGKDGHWRVYFWRDNMKGSC
;
A
#
# COMPACT_ATOMS: atom_id res chain seq x y z
N MET A 1 -12.26 -31.92 -14.15
CA MET A 1 -11.36 -30.82 -14.55
C MET A 1 -11.18 -29.91 -13.35
N LEU A 2 -9.93 -29.67 -12.97
CA LEU A 2 -9.52 -29.15 -11.67
C LEU A 2 -9.92 -27.67 -11.52
N SER A 3 -10.88 -27.39 -10.65
CA SER A 3 -11.13 -26.04 -10.13
C SER A 3 -9.88 -25.60 -9.38
N HIS A 4 -9.04 -24.79 -10.01
CA HIS A 4 -7.93 -24.15 -9.33
C HIS A 4 -8.53 -23.16 -8.32
N PRO A 5 -8.35 -23.35 -6.99
CA PRO A 5 -8.75 -22.31 -6.06
C PRO A 5 -7.85 -21.11 -6.35
N GLU A 6 -8.44 -20.06 -6.90
CA GLU A 6 -7.81 -18.75 -7.05
C GLU A 6 -7.15 -18.41 -5.72
N SER A 7 -5.81 -18.46 -5.66
CA SER A 7 -5.04 -17.93 -4.55
C SER A 7 -5.17 -16.40 -4.61
N ARG A 8 -6.34 -15.90 -4.23
CA ARG A 8 -6.60 -14.48 -4.13
C ARG A 8 -5.69 -13.96 -3.03
N PRO A 9 -4.82 -12.97 -3.30
CA PRO A 9 -4.03 -12.37 -2.25
C PRO A 9 -4.96 -11.92 -1.12
N ILE A 10 -4.75 -12.48 0.07
CA ILE A 10 -5.60 -12.19 1.22
C ILE A 10 -5.20 -10.80 1.70
N MET A 11 -5.98 -9.79 1.33
CA MET A 11 -5.84 -8.47 1.93
C MET A 11 -6.02 -8.60 3.45
N PRO A 12 -5.08 -8.09 4.26
CA PRO A 12 -5.28 -8.05 5.70
C PRO A 12 -6.53 -7.24 6.05
N PRO A 13 -7.12 -7.44 7.23
CA PRO A 13 -8.28 -6.65 7.63
C PRO A 13 -7.87 -5.18 7.77
N LEU A 14 -8.77 -4.26 7.37
CA LEU A 14 -8.51 -2.80 7.33
C LEU A 14 -8.01 -2.21 8.66
N LYS A 15 -8.30 -2.85 9.79
CA LYS A 15 -7.78 -2.51 11.13
C LYS A 15 -6.26 -2.61 11.26
N ASN A 16 -5.61 -3.45 10.44
CA ASN A 16 -4.16 -3.63 10.44
C ASN A 16 -3.44 -2.68 9.47
N PHE A 17 -4.19 -1.82 8.76
CA PHE A 17 -3.61 -0.82 7.89
C PHE A 17 -3.28 0.45 8.66
N LYS A 18 -1.99 0.80 8.71
CA LYS A 18 -1.53 2.06 9.26
C LYS A 18 -1.78 3.18 8.25
N ARG A 19 -2.48 4.24 8.65
CA ARG A 19 -2.80 5.36 7.75
C ARG A 19 -1.63 6.33 7.64
N PHE A 20 -1.36 6.79 6.43
CA PHE A 20 -0.32 7.76 6.10
C PHE A 20 -0.87 8.79 5.14
N ASP A 21 -1.00 10.03 5.59
CA ASP A 21 -1.47 11.15 4.77
C ASP A 21 -0.29 11.82 4.04
N ALA A 22 -0.21 11.60 2.73
CA ALA A 22 0.80 12.24 1.88
C ALA A 22 0.39 13.66 1.45
N ARG A 23 -0.90 14.00 1.52
CA ARG A 23 -1.47 15.32 1.18
C ARG A 23 -0.68 16.51 1.78
N PRO A 24 -0.45 16.60 3.11
CA PRO A 24 0.26 17.73 3.69
C PRO A 24 1.74 17.80 3.26
N ILE A 25 2.37 16.67 2.96
CA ILE A 25 3.78 16.61 2.52
C ILE A 25 3.89 17.15 1.09
N LEU A 26 3.01 16.67 0.20
CA LEU A 26 2.91 17.14 -1.17
C LEU A 26 2.53 18.63 -1.24
N ALA A 27 1.66 19.10 -0.35
CA ALA A 27 1.29 20.50 -0.24
C ALA A 27 2.47 21.42 0.14
N ARG A 28 3.49 20.89 0.82
CA ARG A 28 4.75 21.60 1.13
C ARG A 28 5.80 21.51 0.01
N GLY A 29 5.51 20.79 -1.08
CA GLY A 29 6.50 20.51 -2.13
C GLY A 29 7.53 19.44 -1.73
N GLU A 30 7.30 18.72 -0.64
CA GLU A 30 8.18 17.65 -0.17
C GLU A 30 7.79 16.30 -0.78
N LYS A 31 8.74 15.35 -0.78
CA LYS A 31 8.53 13.99 -1.31
C LYS A 31 8.01 13.08 -0.19
N PRO A 32 6.78 12.52 -0.28
CA PRO A 32 6.26 11.60 0.73
C PRO A 32 6.83 10.19 0.63
N LEU A 33 7.41 9.82 -0.52
CA LEU A 33 7.98 8.49 -0.78
C LEU A 33 8.91 7.98 0.35
N PRO A 34 9.99 8.70 0.75
CA PRO A 34 10.88 8.23 1.80
C PRO A 34 10.17 8.00 3.15
N ALA A 35 9.22 8.86 3.50
CA ALA A 35 8.47 8.72 4.74
C ALA A 35 7.48 7.54 4.70
N ILE A 36 6.86 7.29 3.53
CA ILE A 36 6.01 6.11 3.29
C ILE A 36 6.84 4.83 3.39
N LEU A 37 8.04 4.81 2.81
CA LEU A 37 8.96 3.67 2.89
C LEU A 37 9.43 3.40 4.31
N ALA A 38 9.80 4.44 5.06
CA ALA A 38 10.14 4.29 6.47
C ALA A 38 8.96 3.75 7.29
N ALA A 39 7.75 4.26 7.04
CA ALA A 39 6.54 3.77 7.68
C ALA A 39 6.24 2.31 7.32
N ALA A 40 6.44 1.92 6.06
CA ALA A 40 6.26 0.56 5.56
C ALA A 40 7.28 -0.41 6.16
N GLN A 41 8.55 -0.01 6.26
CA GLN A 41 9.60 -0.82 6.91
C GLN A 41 9.35 -1.03 8.40
N SER A 42 8.65 -0.09 9.06
CA SER A 42 8.22 -0.24 10.45
C SER A 42 6.99 -1.15 10.62
N LEU A 43 6.35 -1.63 9.55
CA LEU A 43 5.19 -2.52 9.64
C LEU A 43 5.59 -3.95 9.96
N LYS A 44 4.81 -4.59 10.82
CA LYS A 44 4.95 -6.02 11.11
C LYS A 44 4.39 -6.89 9.96
N PRO A 45 4.84 -8.14 9.81
CA PRO A 45 4.20 -9.10 8.92
C PRO A 45 2.70 -9.21 9.24
N GLY A 46 1.86 -9.16 8.20
CA GLY A 46 0.39 -9.12 8.33
C GLY A 46 -0.21 -7.73 8.57
N GLN A 47 0.60 -6.67 8.64
CA GLN A 47 0.14 -5.29 8.61
C GLN A 47 0.28 -4.68 7.21
N GLY A 48 -0.51 -3.63 6.96
CA GLY A 48 -0.48 -2.88 5.71
C GLY A 48 -0.32 -1.38 5.94
N LEU A 49 -0.06 -0.65 4.86
CA LEU A 49 0.02 0.80 4.84
C LEU A 49 -1.11 1.36 3.97
N LEU A 50 -1.95 2.23 4.52
CA LEU A 50 -2.91 3.01 3.75
C LEU A 50 -2.33 4.38 3.48
N VAL A 51 -2.01 4.69 2.22
CA VAL A 51 -1.54 6.01 1.79
C VAL A 51 -2.70 6.82 1.23
N ILE A 52 -2.88 8.05 1.71
CA ILE A 52 -3.88 8.99 1.21
C ILE A 52 -3.17 10.07 0.40
N ALA A 53 -3.49 10.15 -0.89
CA ALA A 53 -2.90 11.09 -1.83
C ALA A 53 -3.99 11.88 -2.58
N PRO A 54 -3.71 13.11 -3.03
CA PRO A 54 -4.66 13.89 -3.83
C PRO A 54 -4.81 13.37 -5.27
N PHE A 55 -3.90 12.51 -5.73
CA PHE A 55 -3.92 11.87 -7.06
C PHE A 55 -3.41 10.43 -6.97
N LEU A 56 -3.61 9.64 -8.02
CA LEU A 56 -3.14 8.26 -8.11
C LEU A 56 -1.59 8.23 -8.13
N PRO A 57 -0.92 7.67 -7.11
CA PRO A 57 0.53 7.66 -7.04
C PRO A 57 1.10 6.46 -7.81
N ALA A 58 0.90 6.41 -9.12
CA ALA A 58 1.42 5.35 -10.00
C ALA A 58 2.90 4.98 -9.76
N PRO A 59 3.86 5.93 -9.68
CA PRO A 59 5.26 5.59 -9.44
C PRO A 59 5.51 4.97 -8.05
N LEU A 60 4.70 5.32 -7.04
CA LEU A 60 4.78 4.70 -5.72
C LEU A 60 4.32 3.23 -5.78
N ILE A 61 3.26 2.97 -6.55
CA ILE A 61 2.70 1.63 -6.72
C ILE A 61 3.72 0.69 -7.37
N GLU A 62 4.39 1.15 -8.44
CA GLU A 62 5.42 0.35 -9.11
C GLU A 62 6.62 0.07 -8.20
N LEU A 63 7.05 1.06 -7.41
CA LEU A 63 8.15 0.89 -6.47
C LEU A 63 7.83 -0.17 -5.41
N PHE A 64 6.64 -0.12 -4.80
CA PHE A 64 6.20 -1.14 -3.85
C PHE A 64 6.03 -2.52 -4.49
N ARG A 65 5.50 -2.57 -5.73
CA ARG A 65 5.40 -3.82 -6.49
C ARG A 65 6.78 -4.44 -6.74
N SER A 66 7.79 -3.62 -7.05
CA SER A 66 9.18 -4.08 -7.22
C SER A 66 9.76 -4.67 -5.94
N GLU A 67 9.36 -4.17 -4.78
CA GLU A 67 9.74 -4.69 -3.46
C GLU A 67 8.96 -5.98 -3.07
N GLY A 68 8.08 -6.47 -3.94
CA GLY A 68 7.23 -7.64 -3.70
C GLY A 68 6.00 -7.35 -2.84
N TRP A 69 5.61 -6.08 -2.70
CA TRP A 69 4.37 -5.70 -2.04
C TRP A 69 3.19 -5.73 -3.01
N LEU A 70 2.02 -6.00 -2.44
CA LEU A 70 0.74 -5.89 -3.11
C LEU A 70 0.14 -4.51 -2.84
N SER A 71 -0.61 -4.00 -3.81
CA SER A 71 -1.20 -2.67 -3.77
C SER A 71 -2.63 -2.66 -4.32
N GLU A 72 -3.55 -2.00 -3.63
CA GLU A 72 -4.92 -1.76 -4.08
C GLU A 72 -5.24 -0.27 -4.00
N THR A 73 -5.75 0.30 -5.08
CA THR A 73 -6.12 1.72 -5.14
C THR A 73 -7.62 1.87 -5.13
N LYS A 74 -8.15 2.71 -4.24
CA LYS A 74 -9.55 3.11 -4.19
C LYS A 74 -9.67 4.62 -4.32
N SER A 75 -10.44 5.07 -5.30
CA SER A 75 -10.89 6.46 -5.39
C SER A 75 -11.96 6.71 -4.32
N GLY A 76 -11.73 7.71 -3.47
CA GLY A 76 -12.72 8.21 -2.54
C GLY A 76 -13.62 9.25 -3.20
N LYS A 77 -14.88 9.35 -2.74
CA LYS A 77 -15.82 10.40 -3.17
C LYS A 77 -15.31 11.82 -2.92
N ASP A 78 -14.46 12.02 -1.91
CA ASP A 78 -13.83 13.31 -1.57
C ASP A 78 -12.76 13.80 -2.57
N GLY A 79 -12.55 13.12 -3.70
CA GLY A 79 -11.47 13.48 -4.64
C GLY A 79 -10.08 13.09 -4.12
N HIS A 80 -10.01 12.19 -3.14
CA HIS A 80 -8.76 11.66 -2.60
C HIS A 80 -8.60 10.19 -2.98
N TRP A 81 -7.36 9.81 -3.26
CA TRP A 81 -6.96 8.44 -3.58
C TRP A 81 -6.44 7.74 -2.33
N ARG A 82 -6.96 6.54 -2.08
CA ARG A 82 -6.57 5.66 -0.98
C ARG A 82 -5.84 4.47 -1.56
N VAL A 83 -4.57 4.32 -1.24
CA VAL A 83 -3.75 3.21 -1.74
C VAL A 83 -3.37 2.33 -0.57
N TYR A 84 -3.84 1.10 -0.59
CA TYR A 84 -3.56 0.06 0.38
C TYR A 84 -2.35 -0.71 -0.09
N PHE A 85 -1.29 -0.75 0.70
CA PHE A 85 -0.10 -1.55 0.47
C PHE A 85 0.00 -2.64 1.53
N TRP A 86 0.29 -3.87 1.15
CA TRP A 86 0.51 -4.95 2.11
C TRP A 86 1.49 -5.96 1.53
N ARG A 87 2.16 -6.71 2.41
CA ARG A 87 3.03 -7.81 1.98
C ARG A 87 2.21 -9.09 1.87
N ASP A 88 2.47 -9.85 0.82
CA ASP A 88 2.01 -11.24 0.78
C ASP A 88 2.80 -12.02 1.83
N ASN A 89 2.09 -12.60 2.79
CA ASN A 89 2.73 -13.30 3.91
C ASN A 89 3.34 -14.66 3.49
N MET A 90 3.27 -15.04 2.19
CA MET A 90 3.87 -16.26 1.66
C MET A 90 5.21 -16.04 0.94
N LYS A 91 5.72 -14.80 0.86
CA LYS A 91 7.00 -14.47 0.22
C LYS A 91 7.99 -13.85 1.20
N GLY A 92 8.17 -14.49 2.35
CA GLY A 92 9.27 -14.24 3.28
C GLY A 92 10.25 -15.40 3.26
N SER A 93 10.98 -15.60 2.16
CA SER A 93 12.13 -16.52 2.17
C SER A 93 13.10 -16.16 1.04
N CYS A 94 14.22 -15.57 1.44
CA CYS A 94 15.58 -16.06 1.16
C CYS A 94 16.54 -15.30 2.06
#